data_AF-A0A2E4YRQ1-F1
#
_entry.id   AF-A0A2E4YRQ1-F1
#
_cell.length_a   1.000
_cell.length_b   1.000
_cell.length_c   1.000
_cell.angle_alpha   90.00
_cell.angle_beta   90.00
_cell.angle_gamma   90.00
#
_symmetry.space_group_name_H-M   'P 1'
#
loop_
_entity.id
_entity.type
_entity.pdbx_description
1 polymer ?
#
loop_
_entity_poly.entity_id
_entity_poly.type
_entity_poly.pdbx_seq_one_letter_code
_entity_poly.pdbx_strand_id
1 'polypeptide(L)'
;MYTQDFAQKLVGNWEVKQTDNKIFTTGVITYFEFTENNEIFSKSINGENHGVIPKVQFIGNFTIQGNKAEYKTNESSFEITLKEDDQLIIKELKIKNNKITLYRTSYLSRKN
;
A
#
# COMPACT_ATOMS: atom_id res chain seq x y z
N MET A 1 -15.57 -15.06 -11.37
CA MET A 1 -14.16 -15.52 -11.33
C MET A 1 -13.12 -14.37 -11.32
N TYR A 2 -13.51 -13.10 -11.12
CA TYR A 2 -12.57 -11.96 -11.19
C TYR A 2 -11.82 -11.65 -9.87
N THR A 3 -12.37 -12.05 -8.73
CA THR A 3 -11.79 -11.77 -7.40
C THR A 3 -10.53 -12.57 -7.09
N GLN A 4 -10.40 -13.80 -7.60
CA GLN A 4 -9.22 -14.65 -7.37
C GLN A 4 -7.98 -14.12 -8.11
N ASP A 5 -8.16 -13.57 -9.31
CA ASP A 5 -7.05 -13.04 -10.13
C ASP A 5 -6.42 -11.79 -9.50
N PHE A 6 -7.24 -10.86 -8.99
CA PHE A 6 -6.73 -9.69 -8.28
C PHE A 6 -5.96 -10.07 -7.00
N ALA A 7 -6.51 -10.99 -6.19
CA ALA A 7 -5.89 -11.44 -4.95
C ALA A 7 -4.48 -12.00 -5.19
N GLN A 8 -4.36 -12.89 -6.17
CA GLN A 8 -3.09 -13.52 -6.53
C GLN A 8 -2.08 -12.50 -7.06
N LYS A 9 -2.52 -11.54 -7.89
CA LYS A 9 -1.64 -10.48 -8.40
C LYS A 9 -1.16 -9.54 -7.29
N LEU A 10 -2.00 -9.27 -6.29
CA LEU A 10 -1.64 -8.39 -5.18
C LEU A 10 -0.56 -9.00 -4.28
N VAL A 11 -0.60 -10.32 -4.03
CA VAL A 11 0.36 -11.02 -3.17
C VAL A 11 1.78 -10.79 -3.64
N GLY A 12 2.68 -10.39 -2.74
CA GLY A 12 4.09 -10.12 -3.01
C GLY A 12 4.59 -8.80 -2.41
N ASN A 13 5.82 -8.44 -2.78
CA ASN A 13 6.52 -7.26 -2.29
C ASN A 13 6.36 -6.08 -3.26
N TRP A 14 6.03 -4.92 -2.72
CA TRP A 14 5.78 -3.69 -3.46
C TRP A 14 6.61 -2.56 -2.89
N GLU A 15 7.23 -1.78 -3.76
CA GLU A 15 8.09 -0.67 -3.39
C GLU A 15 7.43 0.66 -3.71
N VAL A 16 7.35 1.57 -2.74
CA VAL A 16 6.84 2.93 -2.97
C VAL A 16 7.84 3.72 -3.83
N LYS A 17 7.39 4.12 -5.02
CA LYS A 17 8.16 4.93 -5.98
C LYS A 17 7.77 6.40 -5.95
N GLN A 18 6.52 6.69 -5.61
CA GLN A 18 5.99 8.04 -5.58
C GLN A 18 4.88 8.17 -4.54
N THR A 19 4.83 9.33 -3.90
CA THR A 19 3.73 9.74 -3.03
C THR A 19 3.27 11.13 -3.46
N ASP A 20 2.00 11.25 -3.84
CA ASP A 20 1.41 12.43 -4.46
C ASP A 20 2.28 12.93 -5.62
N ASN A 21 2.95 14.08 -5.50
CA ASN A 21 3.82 14.64 -6.54
C ASN A 21 5.32 14.42 -6.26
N LYS A 22 5.67 13.70 -5.18
CA LYS A 22 7.06 13.46 -4.78
C LYS A 22 7.52 12.08 -5.26
N ILE A 23 8.49 12.07 -6.18
CA ILE A 23 9.13 10.85 -6.69
C ILE A 23 10.34 10.53 -5.80
N PHE A 24 10.50 9.25 -5.46
CA PHE A 24 11.63 8.75 -4.68
C PHE A 24 12.63 8.08 -5.62
N THR A 25 13.72 8.79 -5.92
CA THR A 25 14.82 8.28 -6.77
C THR A 25 15.98 7.70 -5.95
N THR A 26 16.11 8.12 -4.67
CA THR A 26 17.15 7.69 -3.70
C THR A 26 16.67 7.96 -2.25
N GLY A 27 16.97 7.07 -1.29
CA GLY A 27 16.57 7.22 0.13
C GLY A 27 15.15 6.71 0.44
N VAL A 28 14.82 6.59 1.75
CA VAL A 28 13.63 5.93 2.37
C VAL A 28 12.79 5.12 1.41
N ILE A 29 13.14 3.84 1.30
CA ILE A 29 12.40 2.90 0.49
C ILE A 29 11.42 2.17 1.39
N THR A 30 10.17 2.63 1.45
CA THR A 30 9.09 1.89 2.12
C THR A 30 8.57 0.81 1.19
N TYR A 31 8.53 -0.41 1.70
CA TYR A 31 7.97 -1.57 1.05
C TYR A 31 6.72 -2.02 1.77
N PHE A 32 5.78 -2.55 1.01
CA PHE A 32 4.63 -3.27 1.54
C PHE A 32 4.65 -4.70 1.02
N GLU A 33 4.40 -5.64 1.91
CA GLU A 33 4.19 -7.05 1.58
C GLU A 33 2.73 -7.39 1.81
N PHE A 34 2.08 -7.93 0.78
CA PHE A 34 0.73 -8.49 0.87
C PHE A 34 0.83 -10.02 0.82
N THR A 35 0.28 -10.70 1.81
CA THR A 35 0.35 -12.17 1.92
C THR A 35 -0.92 -12.84 1.43
N GLU A 36 -0.84 -14.16 1.18
CA GLU A 36 -1.99 -15.00 0.83
C GLU A 36 -3.06 -15.06 1.93
N ASN A 37 -2.68 -14.75 3.18
CA ASN A 37 -3.58 -14.69 4.34
C ASN A 37 -4.27 -13.33 4.48
N ASN A 38 -4.19 -12.48 3.45
CA ASN A 38 -4.68 -11.11 3.45
C ASN A 38 -4.06 -10.21 4.54
N GLU A 39 -2.78 -10.40 4.84
CA GLU A 39 -2.02 -9.57 5.77
C GLU A 39 -1.20 -8.53 5.02
N ILE A 40 -1.02 -7.36 5.64
CA ILE A 40 -0.14 -6.29 5.18
C ILE A 40 1.01 -6.16 6.16
N PHE A 41 2.24 -6.20 5.64
CA PHE A 41 3.43 -5.83 6.37
C PHE A 41 4.11 -4.63 5.72
N SER A 42 4.85 -3.84 6.51
CA SER A 42 5.69 -2.76 6.01
C SER A 42 7.13 -2.91 6.47
N LYS A 43 8.06 -2.41 5.67
CA LYS A 43 9.48 -2.31 6.01
C LYS A 43 10.06 -1.09 5.31
N SER A 44 10.99 -0.38 5.93
CA SER A 44 11.75 0.68 5.26
C SER A 44 13.24 0.36 5.25
N ILE A 45 13.90 0.57 4.11
CA ILE A 45 15.36 0.43 3.98
C ILE A 45 15.95 1.81 3.63
N ASN A 46 17.07 2.16 4.29
CA ASN A 46 17.79 3.44 4.21
C ASN A 46 17.00 4.67 4.66
N GLY A 47 16.94 4.89 5.98
CA GLY A 47 16.17 5.97 6.60
C GLY A 47 16.95 7.22 6.99
N GLU A 48 17.80 7.76 6.12
CA GLU A 48 18.60 8.94 6.48
C GLU A 48 17.75 10.20 6.73
N ASN A 49 16.52 10.31 6.19
CA ASN A 49 15.75 11.56 6.28
C ASN A 49 14.26 11.48 6.69
N HIS A 50 13.62 10.30 6.80
CA HIS A 50 12.15 10.24 6.98
C HIS A 50 11.59 9.07 7.84
N GLY A 51 12.36 8.57 8.82
CA GLY A 51 11.89 7.54 9.75
C GLY A 51 12.17 6.11 9.24
N VAL A 52 12.90 5.34 10.04
CA VAL A 52 13.29 3.97 9.70
C VAL A 52 12.26 3.00 10.29
N ILE A 53 11.78 2.05 9.48
CA ILE A 53 11.07 0.85 9.93
C ILE A 53 12.02 -0.33 9.69
N PRO A 54 13.02 -0.55 10.58
CA PRO A 54 14.15 -1.44 10.31
C PRO A 54 13.75 -2.91 10.34
N LYS A 55 12.63 -3.22 10.99
CA LYS A 55 12.06 -4.56 11.10
C LYS A 55 10.73 -4.59 10.36
N VAL A 56 10.41 -5.74 9.78
CA VAL A 56 9.09 -5.97 9.19
C VAL A 56 8.02 -5.71 10.27
N GLN A 57 7.09 -4.80 9.96
CA GLN A 57 6.02 -4.40 10.86
C GLN A 57 4.68 -4.86 10.30
N PHE A 58 3.92 -5.61 11.08
CA PHE A 58 2.53 -5.91 10.75
C PHE A 58 1.69 -4.63 10.80
N ILE A 59 0.94 -4.38 9.73
CA ILE A 59 0.04 -3.22 9.60
C ILE A 59 -1.40 -3.63 9.91
N GLY A 60 -1.84 -4.78 9.40
CA GLY A 60 -3.21 -5.25 9.59
C GLY A 60 -3.65 -6.22 8.50
N ASN A 61 -4.93 -6.55 8.50
CA ASN A 61 -5.55 -7.39 7.47
C ASN A 61 -6.36 -6.56 6.49
N PHE A 62 -6.28 -6.89 5.20
CA PHE A 62 -7.12 -6.30 4.17
C PHE A 62 -8.27 -7.23 3.78
N THR A 63 -9.26 -6.65 3.10
CA THR A 63 -10.38 -7.40 2.50
C THR A 63 -10.39 -7.14 1.00
N ILE A 64 -10.84 -8.12 0.22
CA ILE A 64 -10.92 -8.00 -1.24
C ILE A 64 -12.38 -7.82 -1.64
N GLN A 65 -12.63 -6.82 -2.49
CA GLN A 65 -13.96 -6.53 -3.04
C GLN A 65 -13.83 -6.26 -4.54
N GLY A 66 -14.10 -7.27 -5.37
CA GLY A 66 -13.94 -7.15 -6.81
C GLY A 66 -12.47 -7.03 -7.21
N ASN A 67 -12.11 -5.89 -7.82
CA ASN A 67 -10.78 -5.57 -8.33
C ASN A 67 -9.99 -4.60 -7.42
N LYS A 68 -10.39 -4.51 -6.15
CA LYS A 68 -9.72 -3.68 -5.14
C LYS A 68 -9.56 -4.43 -3.83
N ALA A 69 -8.53 -4.06 -3.08
CA ALA A 69 -8.36 -4.38 -1.67
C ALA A 69 -8.63 -3.14 -0.81
N GLU A 70 -9.18 -3.36 0.37
CA GLU A 70 -9.45 -2.33 1.36
C GLU A 70 -8.83 -2.70 2.71
N TYR A 71 -8.16 -1.75 3.33
CA TYR A 71 -7.70 -1.82 4.72
C TYR A 71 -8.23 -0.58 5.46
N LYS A 72 -8.62 -0.72 6.73
CA LYS A 72 -9.19 0.38 7.52
C LYS A 72 -8.57 0.43 8.90
N THR A 73 -8.33 1.64 9.39
CA THR A 73 -8.03 1.96 10.78
C THR A 73 -9.16 2.83 11.34
N ASN A 74 -9.06 3.24 12.60
CA ASN A 74 -10.02 4.16 13.20
C ASN A 74 -10.02 5.55 12.53
N GLU A 75 -8.91 5.94 11.90
CA GLU A 75 -8.70 7.30 11.37
C GLU A 75 -8.63 7.36 9.84
N SER A 76 -8.30 6.24 9.20
CA SER A 76 -8.06 6.18 7.76
C SER A 76 -8.67 4.94 7.13
N SER A 77 -9.07 5.06 5.87
CA SER A 77 -9.37 3.95 4.97
C SER A 77 -8.36 3.94 3.83
N PHE A 78 -7.94 2.77 3.39
CA PHE A 78 -6.94 2.58 2.35
C PHE A 78 -7.58 1.80 1.21
N GLU A 79 -7.63 2.41 0.03
CA GLU A 79 -8.08 1.77 -1.22
C GLU A 79 -6.85 1.35 -2.01
N ILE A 80 -6.73 0.05 -2.29
CA ILE A 80 -5.59 -0.58 -2.95
C ILE A 80 -6.06 -1.14 -4.29
N THR A 81 -5.46 -0.68 -5.38
CA THR A 81 -5.83 -1.07 -6.75
C THR A 81 -4.60 -1.41 -7.58
N LEU A 82 -4.75 -2.35 -8.50
CA LEU A 82 -3.72 -2.73 -9.47
C LEU A 82 -4.07 -2.16 -10.84
N LYS A 83 -3.08 -1.57 -11.50
CA LYS A 83 -3.12 -1.24 -12.93
C LYS A 83 -2.45 -2.33 -13.77
N GLU A 84 -2.73 -2.33 -15.07
CA GLU A 84 -2.28 -3.36 -16.02
C GLU A 84 -0.74 -3.50 -16.08
N ASP A 85 0.02 -2.44 -15.79
CA ASP A 85 1.50 -2.43 -15.85
C ASP A 85 2.18 -2.89 -14.54
N ASP A 86 1.55 -3.75 -13.74
CA ASP A 86 2.03 -4.13 -12.40
C ASP A 86 2.39 -2.91 -11.53
N GLN A 87 1.57 -1.86 -11.64
CA GLN A 87 1.61 -0.71 -10.76
C GLN A 87 0.49 -0.82 -9.72
N LEU A 88 0.87 -0.77 -8.45
CA LEU A 88 -0.06 -0.73 -7.33
C LEU A 88 -0.29 0.72 -6.91
N ILE A 89 -1.55 1.09 -6.72
CA ILE A 89 -1.96 2.40 -6.24
C ILE A 89 -2.66 2.24 -4.90
N ILE A 90 -2.17 2.94 -3.89
CA ILE A 90 -2.77 3.00 -2.56
C ILE A 90 -3.24 4.42 -2.31
N LYS A 91 -4.55 4.62 -2.14
CA LYS A 91 -5.12 5.88 -1.70
C LYS A 91 -5.42 5.82 -0.21
N GLU A 92 -4.84 6.73 0.56
CA GLU A 92 -5.21 6.95 1.95
C GLU A 92 -6.31 8.01 2.04
N LEU A 93 -7.44 7.63 2.61
CA LEU A 93 -8.61 8.46 2.83
C LEU A 93 -8.75 8.71 4.34
N LYS A 94 -8.64 9.96 4.80
CA LYS A 94 -8.86 10.28 6.22
C LYS A 94 -10.34 10.43 6.51
N ILE A 95 -10.76 9.88 7.65
CA ILE A 95 -12.14 9.95 8.15
C ILE A 95 -12.15 10.97 9.29
N LYS A 96 -12.75 12.14 9.05
CA LYS A 96 -12.90 13.18 10.07
C LYS A 96 -14.32 13.73 10.05
N ASN A 97 -15.01 13.71 11.19
CA ASN A 97 -16.38 14.21 11.33
C ASN A 97 -17.35 13.61 10.29
N ASN A 98 -17.28 12.30 10.08
CA ASN A 98 -18.04 11.56 9.04
C ASN A 98 -17.79 12.04 7.59
N LYS A 99 -16.77 12.86 7.35
CA LYS A 99 -16.30 13.23 6.01
C LYS A 99 -15.07 12.41 5.67
N ILE A 100 -15.07 11.88 4.44
CA ILE A 100 -13.95 11.14 3.86
C ILE A 100 -13.22 12.08 2.90
N THR A 101 -11.94 12.31 3.14
CA THR A 101 -11.10 13.17 2.29
C THR A 101 -9.88 12.38 1.83
N LEU A 102 -9.58 12.43 0.54
CA LEU A 102 -8.30 11.92 0.02
C LEU A 102 -7.15 12.70 0.66
N TYR A 103 -6.34 11.98 1.42
CA TYR A 103 -5.19 12.54 2.12
C TYR A 103 -3.91 12.33 1.33
N ARG A 104 -3.76 11.17 0.67
CA ARG A 104 -2.53 10.79 0.00
C ARG A 104 -2.77 9.73 -1.06
N THR A 105 -2.00 9.76 -2.14
CA THR A 105 -1.92 8.67 -3.12
C THR A 105 -0.48 8.19 -3.23
N SER A 106 -0.24 6.91 -3.00
CA SER A 106 1.05 6.26 -3.18
C SER A 106 1.02 5.37 -4.41
N TYR A 107 2.09 5.43 -5.20
CA TYR A 107 2.30 4.59 -6.38
C TYR A 107 3.48 3.68 -6.09
N LEU A 108 3.25 2.38 -6.26
CA LEU A 108 4.21 1.34 -5.97
C LEU A 108 4.43 0.47 -7.20
N SER A 109 5.65 -0.04 -7.35
CA SER A 109 5.98 -1.05 -8.34
C SER A 109 6.29 -2.37 -7.66
N ARG A 110 6.10 -3.47 -8.38
CA ARG A 110 6.57 -4.78 -7.92
C ARG A 110 8.06 -4.72 -7.60
N LYS A 111 8.46 -5.31 -6.48
CA LYS A 111 9.86 -5.51 -6.14
C LYS A 111 10.29 -6.90 -6.62
N ASN A 112 11.30 -6.94 -7.48
CA ASN A 112 11.93 -8.18 -7.92
C ASN A 112 12.78 -8.81 -6.81
#